data_AF-A0A950QCG8-F1
#
_entry.id   AF-A0A950QCG8-F1
#
_cell.length_a   1.000
_cell.length_b   1.000
_cell.length_c   1.000
_cell.angle_alpha   90.00
_cell.angle_beta   90.00
_cell.angle_gamma   90.00
#
_symmetry.space_group_name_H-M   'P 1'
#
loop_
_entity.id
_entity.type
_entity.pdbx_description
1 polymer ?
#
loop_
_entity_poly.entity_id
_entity_poly.type
_entity_poly.pdbx_seq_one_letter_code
_entity_poly.pdbx_strand_id
1 'polypeptide(L)' 'LSFEPRVALDGGSDGLTTYARLVPQLPPLLESGGLLLLEAAPPTIGRLQRMLQSAFPRYAIEQKHDYAGLPRYLKAVI' A
#
# COMPACT_ATOMS: atom_id res chain seq x y z
N LEU A 1 -13.62 -7.56 16.78
CA LEU A 1 -13.66 -8.24 15.46
C LEU A 1 -14.94 -9.04 15.20
N SER A 2 -15.94 -9.07 16.09
CA SER A 2 -17.14 -9.92 15.90
C SER A 2 -18.25 -9.29 15.06
N PHE A 3 -18.14 -8.01 14.69
CA PHE A 3 -19.18 -7.26 13.97
C PHE A 3 -18.70 -6.72 12.62
N GLU A 4 -17.41 -6.82 12.32
CA GLU A 4 -16.83 -6.32 11.07
C GLU A 4 -16.71 -7.48 10.06
N PRO A 5 -17.00 -7.26 8.77
CA PRO A 5 -16.87 -8.30 7.77
C PRO A 5 -15.44 -8.80 7.63
N ARG A 6 -15.21 -10.10 7.84
CA ARG A 6 -13.87 -10.71 7.72
C ARG A 6 -13.22 -10.46 6.35
N VAL A 7 -14.01 -10.47 5.28
CA VAL A 7 -13.53 -10.21 3.90
C VAL A 7 -12.94 -8.81 3.71
N ALA A 8 -13.34 -7.83 4.55
CA ALA A 8 -12.82 -6.47 4.51
C ALA A 8 -11.55 -6.29 5.36
N LEU A 9 -11.24 -7.25 6.25
CA LEU A 9 -10.15 -7.17 7.21
C LEU A 9 -8.98 -8.13 6.90
N ASP A 10 -9.29 -9.27 6.30
CA ASP A 10 -8.33 -10.38 6.14
C ASP A 10 -7.40 -10.15 4.95
N GLY A 11 -6.16 -9.76 5.25
CA GLY A 11 -5.06 -9.65 4.28
C GLY A 11 -4.29 -10.97 4.06
N GLY A 12 -4.80 -12.10 4.54
CA GLY A 12 -4.10 -13.39 4.55
C GLY A 12 -3.10 -13.50 5.71
N SER A 13 -2.34 -14.61 5.73
CA SER A 13 -1.46 -14.98 6.86
C SER A 13 -0.41 -13.94 7.23
N ASP A 14 -0.02 -13.10 6.27
CA ASP A 14 1.00 -12.07 6.42
C ASP A 14 0.46 -10.64 6.26
N GLY A 15 -0.85 -10.50 6.13
CA GLY A 15 -1.56 -9.24 5.93
C GLY A 15 -1.37 -8.57 4.57
N LEU A 16 -0.71 -9.22 3.59
CA LEU A 16 -0.35 -8.60 2.31
C LEU A 16 -0.89 -9.26 1.04
N THR A 17 -1.69 -10.32 1.18
CA THR A 17 -2.20 -11.10 0.03
C THR A 17 -2.94 -10.22 -0.98
N THR A 18 -3.76 -9.28 -0.51
CA THR A 18 -4.49 -8.35 -1.39
C THR A 18 -3.52 -7.43 -2.13
N TYR A 19 -2.50 -6.89 -1.47
CA TYR A 19 -1.51 -6.03 -2.12
C TYR A 19 -0.63 -6.80 -3.12
N ALA A 20 -0.28 -8.06 -2.82
CA ALA A 20 0.48 -8.92 -3.73
C ALA A 20 -0.25 -9.16 -5.05
N ARG A 21 -1.58 -9.21 -5.00
CA ARG A 21 -2.43 -9.29 -6.20
C ARG A 21 -2.61 -7.93 -6.86
N LEU A 22 -2.82 -6.86 -6.09
CA LEU A 22 -3.16 -5.53 -6.60
C LEU A 22 -1.97 -4.82 -7.24
N VAL A 23 -0.83 -4.74 -6.56
CA VAL A 23 0.31 -3.89 -6.93
C VAL A 23 0.78 -4.11 -8.38
N PRO A 24 0.93 -5.34 -8.90
CA PRO A 24 1.36 -5.57 -10.28
C PRO A 24 0.38 -5.04 -11.34
N GLN A 25 -0.89 -4.83 -10.99
CA GLN A 25 -1.93 -4.36 -11.91
C GLN A 25 -2.00 -2.82 -11.96
N LEU A 26 -1.36 -2.12 -11.02
CA LEU A 26 -1.45 -0.67 -10.91
C LEU A 26 -0.63 0.11 -11.96
N PRO A 27 0.61 -0.28 -12.33
CA PRO A 27 1.43 0.52 -13.25
C PRO A 27 0.75 0.95 -14.56
N PRO A 28 0.01 0.10 -15.29
CA PRO A 28 -0.65 0.52 -16.52
C PRO A 28 -1.87 1.44 -16.31
N LEU A 29 -2.33 1.65 -15.07
CA LEU A 29 -3.47 2.49 -14.73
C LEU A 29 -3.08 3.91 -14.33
N LEU A 30 -1.78 4.18 -14.15
CA LEU A 30 -1.27 5.49 -13.74
C LEU A 30 -0.65 6.23 -14.92
N GLU A 31 -1.26 7.36 -15.27
CA GLU A 31 -0.72 8.34 -16.22
C GLU A 31 0.46 9.11 -15.62
N SER A 32 1.22 9.81 -16.47
CA SER A 32 2.28 10.72 -16.02
C SER A 32 1.73 11.79 -15.09
N GLY A 33 2.39 12.02 -13.96
CA GLY A 33 1.90 12.90 -12.88
C GLY A 33 0.79 12.28 -12.02
N GLY A 34 0.43 11.02 -12.26
CA GLY A 34 -0.54 10.28 -11.46
C GLY A 34 -0.08 10.07 -10.01
N LEU A 35 -1.05 10.04 -9.10
CA LEU A 35 -0.85 9.85 -7.66
C LEU A 35 -1.45 8.52 -7.23
N LEU A 36 -0.64 7.69 -6.57
CA LEU A 36 -1.11 6.49 -5.89
C LEU A 36 -0.96 6.67 -4.37
N LEU A 37 -2.07 6.47 -3.65
CA LEU A 37 -2.09 6.43 -2.19
C LEU A 37 -2.61 5.06 -1.74
N LEU A 38 -1.87 4.35 -0.89
CA LEU A 38 -2.28 3.07 -0.31
C LEU A 38 -2.09 3.09 1.21
N GLU A 39 -3.17 2.92 1.96
CA GLU A 39 -3.10 2.72 3.41
C GLU A 39 -2.52 1.34 3.74
N ALA A 40 -1.74 1.26 4.82
CA ALA A 40 -1.29 0.01 5.44
C ALA A 40 -0.96 0.25 6.92
N ALA A 41 -1.17 -0.78 7.74
CA ALA A 41 -0.81 -0.73 9.16
C ALA A 41 0.72 -0.72 9.36
N PRO A 42 1.22 -0.21 10.51
CA PRO A 42 2.65 -0.16 10.81
C PRO A 42 3.42 -1.49 10.62
N PRO A 43 2.86 -2.68 10.94
CA PRO A 43 3.57 -3.94 10.73
C PRO A 43 3.80 -4.32 9.25
N THR A 44 2.97 -3.83 8.33
CA THR A 44 2.97 -4.28 6.93
C THR A 44 3.45 -3.23 5.94
N ILE A 45 3.37 -1.95 6.29
CA ILE A 45 3.66 -0.82 5.39
C ILE A 45 5.09 -0.86 4.80
N GLY A 46 6.10 -1.29 5.57
CA GLY A 46 7.46 -1.38 5.06
C GLY A 46 7.64 -2.47 3.99
N ARG A 47 6.85 -3.55 4.07
CA ARG A 47 6.83 -4.60 3.04
C ARG A 47 6.07 -4.11 1.80
N LEU A 48 4.94 -3.43 1.99
CA LEU A 48 4.21 -2.80 0.89
C LEU A 48 5.07 -1.77 0.14
N GLN A 49 5.88 -0.99 0.85
CA GLN A 49 6.80 -0.03 0.24
C GLN A 49 7.77 -0.71 -0.72
N ARG A 50 8.37 -1.85 -0.33
CA ARG A 50 9.25 -2.61 -1.22
C ARG A 50 8.52 -3.12 -2.47
N MET A 51 7.28 -3.58 -2.32
CA MET A 51 6.46 -4.03 -3.45
C MET A 51 6.20 -2.88 -4.44
N LEU A 52 5.87 -1.69 -3.93
CA LEU A 52 5.70 -0.50 -4.77
C LEU A 52 7.02 -0.09 -5.43
N GLN A 53 8.14 -0.12 -4.71
CA GLN A 53 9.46 0.24 -5.28
C GLN A 53 9.85 -0.67 -6.44
N SER A 54 9.52 -1.97 -6.35
CA SER A 54 9.74 -2.90 -7.46
C SER A 54 8.79 -2.65 -8.64
N ALA A 55 7.51 -2.34 -8.38
CA ALA A 55 6.51 -2.15 -9.42
C ALA A 55 6.58 -0.77 -10.10
N PHE A 56 7.08 0.25 -9.39
CA PHE A 56 7.15 1.64 -9.83
C PHE A 56 8.59 2.18 -9.70
N PRO A 57 9.56 1.67 -10.48
CA PRO A 57 10.97 2.00 -10.30
C PRO A 57 11.33 3.47 -10.55
N ARG A 58 10.44 4.23 -11.20
CA ARG A 58 10.61 5.67 -11.48
C ARG A 58 9.85 6.58 -10.51
N TYR A 59 9.02 6.04 -9.63
CA TYR A 59 8.22 6.84 -8.72
C TYR A 59 8.97 7.06 -7.42
N ALA A 60 8.88 8.27 -6.87
CA ALA A 60 9.22 8.54 -5.49
C ALA A 60 8.14 7.94 -4.58
N ILE A 61 8.55 7.07 -3.64
CA ILE A 61 7.64 6.40 -2.72
C ILE A 61 7.97 6.84 -1.29
N GLU A 62 7.02 7.54 -0.67
CA GLU A 62 7.14 8.08 0.68
C GLU A 62 6.16 7.39 1.64
N GLN A 63 6.66 7.06 2.82
CA GLN A 63 5.82 6.67 3.95
C GLN A 63 5.32 7.92 4.69
N LYS A 64 4.00 8.02 4.84
CA LYS A 64 3.35 9.10 5.56
C LYS A 64 2.75 8.58 6.86
N HIS A 65 2.70 9.46 7.84
CA HIS A 65 2.28 9.15 9.20
C HIS A 65 0.89 9.75 9.45
N ASP A 66 0.11 9.12 10.32
CA ASP A 66 -1.14 9.67 10.82
C ASP A 66 -0.91 10.72 11.93
N TYR A 67 -1.98 11.25 12.51
CA TYR A 67 -1.91 12.24 13.59
C TYR A 67 -1.32 11.68 14.90
N ALA A 68 -1.25 10.37 15.06
CA ALA A 68 -0.57 9.72 16.18
C ALA A 68 0.93 9.51 15.90
N GLY A 69 1.42 9.95 14.74
CA GLY A 69 2.81 9.77 14.33
C GLY A 69 3.13 8.33 13.93
N LEU A 70 2.12 7.49 13.68
CA LEU A 70 2.32 6.12 13.23
C LEU A 70 2.31 6.04 11.70
N PRO A 71 3.17 5.21 11.10
CA PRO A 71 3.09 4.97 9.67
C PRO A 71 1.73 4.46 9.24
N ARG A 72 1.13 5.10 8.23
CA ARG A 72 -0.27 4.83 7.86
C ARG A 72 -0.49 4.61 6.38
N TYR A 73 0.19 5.34 5.51
CA TYR A 73 0.00 5.16 4.07
C TYR A 73 1.26 5.46 3.29
N LEU A 74 1.32 4.92 2.08
CA LEU A 74 2.37 5.21 1.11
C LEU A 74 1.82 6.18 0.07
N LYS A 75 2.65 7.17 -0.27
CA LYS A 75 2.43 8.09 -1.38
C LYS A 75 3.44 7.77 -2.47
N ALA A 76 2.97 7.42 -3.67
CA ALA A 76 3.80 7.24 -4.84
C ALA A 76 3.45 8.27 -5.92
N VAL A 77 4.46 9.00 -6.40
CA VAL A 77 4.35 10.01 -7.47
C VAL A 77 5.59 9.95 -8.36
N ILE A 78 5.44 10.23 -9.65
CA ILE A 78 6.55 10.34 -10.62
C ILE A 78 7.14 11.74 -10.67
#